data_AF-A0A318EN18-F1
#
_entry.id   AF-A0A318EN18-F1
#
_cell.length_a   1.000
_cell.length_b   1.000
_cell.length_c   1.000
_cell.angle_alpha   90.00
_cell.angle_beta   90.00
_cell.angle_gamma   90.00
#
_symmetry.space_group_name_H-M   'P 1'
#
loop_
_entity.id
_entity.type
_entity.pdbx_description
1 polymer ?
#
loop_
_entity_poly.entity_id
_entity_poly.type
_entity_poly.pdbx_seq_one_letter_code
_entity_poly.pdbx_strand_id
1 'polypeptide(L)'
;MLDCLRRPSFKHNQYKLERMNQMNKEEAWNLLNQYNKEEFHLEHAQVVEQTMKYFARKLGYEKEEEFWGIVGLLHDLDFEQYPNEHCIKSQELMREHGVEESIIHATASHG
;
A
#
# COMPACT_ATOMS: atom_id res chain seq x y z
N MET A 1 -46.32 22.08 -4.77
CA MET A 1 -45.64 22.83 -3.69
C MET A 1 -45.14 21.76 -2.72
N LEU A 2 -43.81 21.57 -2.68
CA LEU A 2 -43.00 20.94 -1.62
C LEU A 2 -43.44 19.54 -1.12
N ASP A 3 -42.61 18.50 -1.34
CA ASP A 3 -41.57 18.26 -0.35
C ASP A 3 -40.40 17.41 -0.87
N CYS A 4 -39.22 18.00 -0.76
CA CYS A 4 -37.91 17.49 -1.14
C CYS A 4 -37.18 17.21 0.17
N LEU A 5 -37.35 16.03 0.74
CA LEU A 5 -36.57 15.62 1.91
C LEU A 5 -35.40 14.75 1.47
N ARG A 6 -34.31 15.45 1.15
CA ARG A 6 -32.93 14.94 1.14
C ARG A 6 -32.69 14.10 2.40
N ARG A 7 -32.37 12.82 2.22
CA ARG A 7 -31.72 12.03 3.27
C ARG A 7 -30.24 12.46 3.36
N PRO A 8 -29.72 12.88 4.52
CA PRO A 8 -28.29 13.14 4.67
C PRO A 8 -27.49 11.83 4.79
N SER A 9 -26.56 11.63 3.86
CA SER A 9 -25.14 11.31 4.09
C SER A 9 -24.68 10.08 4.91
N PHE A 10 -25.36 8.92 4.89
CA PHE A 10 -24.74 7.68 5.40
C PHE A 10 -23.48 7.29 4.60
N LYS A 11 -23.54 7.40 3.26
CA LYS A 11 -22.40 7.04 2.37
C LYS A 11 -21.20 7.96 2.53
N HIS A 12 -21.42 9.25 2.81
CA HIS A 12 -20.32 10.22 2.87
C HIS A 12 -19.39 9.97 4.06
N ASN A 13 -19.91 9.41 5.16
CA ASN A 13 -19.11 9.07 6.34
C ASN A 13 -18.36 7.76 6.16
N GLN A 14 -18.97 6.76 5.49
CA GLN A 14 -18.32 5.50 5.15
C GLN A 14 -17.10 5.70 4.22
N TYR A 15 -17.24 6.46 3.13
CA TYR A 15 -16.12 6.80 2.24
C TYR A 15 -15.02 7.63 2.93
N LYS A 16 -15.37 8.38 3.99
CA LYS A 16 -14.40 9.16 4.77
C LYS A 16 -13.62 8.27 5.74
N LEU A 17 -14.26 7.26 6.33
CA LEU A 17 -13.62 6.21 7.11
C LEU A 17 -12.76 5.29 6.24
N GLU A 18 -13.24 4.85 5.08
CA GLU A 18 -12.47 4.03 4.13
C GLU A 18 -11.20 4.75 3.63
N ARG A 19 -11.28 6.07 3.35
CA ARG A 19 -10.08 6.87 3.01
C ARG A 19 -9.15 7.15 4.19
N MET A 20 -9.62 7.03 5.43
CA MET A 20 -8.77 7.13 6.64
C MET A 20 -8.06 5.82 6.96
N ASN A 21 -8.40 4.73 6.26
CA ASN A 21 -7.86 3.39 6.48
C ASN A 21 -6.74 3.01 5.49
N GLN A 22 -6.36 3.92 4.58
CA GLN A 22 -5.21 3.70 3.72
C GLN A 22 -3.93 3.77 4.56
N MET A 23 -3.17 2.67 4.53
CA MET A 23 -1.82 2.61 5.08
C MET A 23 -1.02 3.83 4.63
N ASN A 24 -0.27 4.43 5.55
CA ASN A 24 0.67 5.50 5.25
C ASN A 24 2.11 4.97 5.16
N LYS A 25 3.04 5.82 4.69
CA LYS A 25 4.45 5.45 4.51
C LYS A 25 5.13 4.99 5.81
N GLU A 26 4.84 5.62 6.95
CA GLU A 26 5.46 5.27 8.23
C GLU A 26 5.01 3.89 8.69
N GLU A 27 3.73 3.59 8.56
CA GLU A 27 3.16 2.25 8.84
C GLU A 27 3.78 1.18 7.93
N ALA A 28 3.89 1.47 6.62
CA ALA A 28 4.52 0.58 5.66
C ALA A 28 6.02 0.36 5.98
N TRP A 29 6.74 1.42 6.35
CA TRP A 29 8.13 1.34 6.76
C TRP A 29 8.31 0.48 8.02
N ASN A 30 7.46 0.69 9.02
CA ASN A 30 7.48 -0.10 10.24
C ASN A 30 7.16 -1.58 9.97
N LEU A 31 6.23 -1.87 9.06
CA LEU A 31 5.94 -3.24 8.62
C LEU A 31 7.15 -3.86 7.91
N LEU A 32 7.74 -3.16 6.94
CA LEU A 32 8.93 -3.63 6.22
C LEU A 32 10.08 -3.98 7.19
N ASN A 33 10.34 -3.10 8.16
CA ASN A 33 11.38 -3.28 9.16
C ASN A 33 11.12 -4.44 10.12
N GLN A 34 9.91 -5.00 10.19
CA GLN A 34 9.67 -6.22 10.96
C GLN A 34 10.27 -7.44 10.27
N TYR A 35 10.24 -7.47 8.93
CA TYR A 35 10.60 -8.64 8.13
C TYR A 35 11.96 -8.55 7.45
N ASN A 36 12.42 -7.34 7.15
CA ASN A 36 13.73 -7.08 6.53
C ASN A 36 14.64 -6.34 7.53
N LYS A 37 15.87 -6.85 7.72
CA LYS A 37 16.88 -6.33 8.65
C LYS A 37 18.18 -5.96 7.96
N GLU A 38 18.50 -6.59 6.84
CA GLU A 38 19.72 -6.28 6.11
C GLU A 38 19.60 -4.94 5.39
N GLU A 39 20.68 -4.15 5.44
CA GLU A 39 20.72 -2.80 4.86
C GLU A 39 20.36 -2.81 3.37
N PHE A 40 20.84 -3.82 2.63
CA PHE A 40 20.54 -3.98 1.21
C PHE A 40 19.03 -4.07 0.92
N HIS A 41 18.28 -4.85 1.68
CA HIS A 41 16.84 -5.03 1.45
C HIS A 41 16.06 -3.75 1.76
N LEU A 42 16.46 -3.03 2.81
CA LEU A 42 15.87 -1.75 3.17
C LEU A 42 16.15 -0.66 2.12
N GLU A 43 17.39 -0.55 1.65
CA GLU A 43 17.77 0.39 0.59
C GLU A 43 17.04 0.07 -0.72
N HIS A 44 17.00 -1.20 -1.11
CA HIS A 44 16.29 -1.66 -2.32
C HIS A 44 14.81 -1.28 -2.28
N ALA A 45 14.12 -1.54 -1.16
CA ALA A 45 12.73 -1.15 -0.98
C ALA A 45 12.51 0.37 -1.12
N GLN A 46 13.41 1.19 -0.54
CA GLN A 46 13.34 2.65 -0.67
C GLN A 46 13.57 3.13 -2.11
N VAL A 47 14.54 2.53 -2.82
CA VAL A 47 14.80 2.85 -4.23
C VAL A 47 13.57 2.56 -5.08
N VAL A 48 12.92 1.41 -4.86
CA VAL A 48 11.70 1.04 -5.59
C VAL A 48 10.53 1.93 -5.21
N GLU A 49 10.35 2.30 -3.93
CA GLU A 49 9.38 3.32 -3.49
C GLU A 49 9.54 4.62 -4.31
N GLN A 50 10.76 5.18 -4.36
CA GLN A 50 11.01 6.44 -5.09
C GLN A 50 10.83 6.29 -6.60
N THR A 51 11.20 5.13 -7.15
CA THR A 51 11.01 4.82 -8.58
C THR A 51 9.52 4.79 -8.93
N MET A 52 8.69 4.15 -8.11
CA MET A 52 7.26 4.09 -8.31
C MET A 52 6.61 5.47 -8.20
N LYS A 53 7.02 6.29 -7.21
CA LYS A 53 6.57 7.69 -7.07
C LYS A 53 6.94 8.54 -8.29
N TYR A 54 8.17 8.39 -8.81
CA TYR A 54 8.61 9.08 -10.02
C TYR A 54 7.74 8.73 -11.23
N PHE A 55 7.45 7.44 -11.45
CA PHE A 55 6.60 7.03 -12.58
C PHE A 55 5.14 7.45 -12.42
N ALA A 56 4.59 7.41 -11.20
CA ALA A 56 3.25 7.92 -10.93
C ALA A 56 3.11 9.39 -11.39
N ARG A 57 4.03 10.26 -10.98
CA ARG A 57 4.07 11.66 -11.45
C ARG A 57 4.24 11.77 -12.96
N LYS A 58 5.22 11.05 -13.52
CA LYS A 58 5.57 11.13 -14.96
C LYS A 58 4.42 10.69 -15.87
N LEU A 59 3.61 9.74 -15.44
CA LEU A 59 2.51 9.16 -16.21
C LEU A 59 1.15 9.85 -15.95
N GLY A 60 1.10 10.88 -15.09
CA GLY A 60 -0.12 11.62 -14.78
C GLY A 60 -0.98 11.05 -13.65
N TYR A 61 -0.44 10.11 -12.86
CA TYR A 61 -1.04 9.50 -11.67
C TYR A 61 -0.51 10.13 -10.37
N GLU A 62 -0.27 11.44 -10.37
CA GLU A 62 0.30 12.17 -9.22
C GLU A 62 -0.58 12.07 -7.96
N LYS A 63 -1.90 11.92 -8.12
CA LYS A 63 -2.83 11.76 -6.99
C LYS A 63 -2.70 10.40 -6.30
N GLU A 64 -2.18 9.41 -7.01
CA GLU A 64 -1.97 8.03 -6.56
C GLU A 64 -0.49 7.78 -6.20
N GLU A 65 0.34 8.82 -6.17
CA GLU A 65 1.78 8.71 -5.91
C GLU A 65 2.08 7.93 -4.62
N GLU A 66 1.39 8.27 -3.53
CA GLU A 66 1.66 7.64 -2.23
C GLU A 66 1.24 6.17 -2.20
N PHE A 67 0.15 5.83 -2.91
CA PHE A 67 -0.27 4.44 -3.10
C PHE A 67 0.83 3.64 -3.83
N TRP A 68 1.34 4.15 -4.95
CA TRP A 68 2.39 3.49 -5.71
C TRP A 68 3.73 3.45 -4.96
N GLY A 69 4.01 4.47 -4.14
CA GLY A 69 5.14 4.46 -3.24
C GLY A 69 5.08 3.31 -2.25
N ILE A 70 3.94 3.11 -1.57
CA ILE A 70 3.76 2.01 -0.61
C ILE A 70 3.85 0.65 -1.30
N VAL A 71 3.26 0.50 -2.49
CA VAL A 71 3.40 -0.71 -3.31
C VAL A 71 4.88 -1.02 -3.59
N GLY A 72 5.65 -0.01 -4.01
CA GLY A 72 7.09 -0.16 -4.22
C GLY A 72 7.87 -0.48 -2.94
N LEU A 73 7.49 0.13 -1.82
CA LEU A 73 8.17 -0.09 -0.54
C LEU A 73 7.96 -1.51 0.02
N LEU A 74 6.78 -2.09 -0.20
CA LEU A 74 6.40 -3.39 0.35
C LEU A 74 6.56 -4.55 -0.65
N HIS A 75 7.03 -4.32 -1.88
CA HIS A 75 7.10 -5.37 -2.91
C HIS A 75 7.84 -6.62 -2.43
N ASP A 76 9.00 -6.44 -1.82
CA ASP A 76 9.84 -7.52 -1.27
C ASP A 76 9.65 -7.75 0.24
N LEU A 77 8.48 -7.42 0.81
CA LEU A 77 8.23 -7.54 2.25
C LEU A 77 8.63 -8.91 2.84
N ASP A 78 8.43 -10.00 2.10
CA ASP A 78 8.70 -11.36 2.53
C ASP A 78 10.09 -11.89 2.13
N PHE A 79 10.84 -11.21 1.28
CA PHE A 79 11.95 -11.80 0.54
C PHE A 79 13.10 -12.27 1.44
N GLU A 80 13.49 -11.46 2.45
CA GLU A 80 14.61 -11.79 3.34
C GLU A 80 14.37 -13.07 4.15
N GLN A 81 13.13 -13.31 4.61
CA GLN A 81 12.81 -14.46 5.47
C GLN A 81 12.18 -15.64 4.71
N TYR A 82 11.47 -15.37 3.62
CA TYR A 82 10.67 -16.35 2.88
C TYR A 82 10.93 -16.31 1.37
N PRO A 83 12.20 -16.40 0.90
CA PRO A 83 12.53 -16.20 -0.52
C PRO A 83 11.90 -17.25 -1.44
N ASN A 84 11.61 -18.45 -0.94
CA ASN A 84 10.99 -19.53 -1.74
C ASN A 84 9.45 -19.41 -1.84
N GLU A 85 8.84 -18.53 -1.04
CA GLU A 85 7.40 -18.28 -0.99
C GLU A 85 7.08 -16.84 -1.39
N HIS A 86 8.04 -16.17 -2.03
CA HIS A 86 7.97 -14.77 -2.39
C HIS A 86 6.70 -14.45 -3.18
N CYS A 87 6.13 -13.27 -2.91
CA CYS A 87 4.80 -12.81 -3.34
C CYS A 87 3.61 -13.55 -2.71
N ILE A 88 3.70 -14.85 -2.38
CA ILE A 88 2.62 -15.57 -1.68
C ILE A 88 2.63 -15.14 -0.21
N LYS A 89 3.80 -15.22 0.43
CA LYS A 89 3.95 -14.92 1.85
C LYS A 89 3.70 -13.44 2.14
N SER A 90 4.17 -12.55 1.27
CA SER A 90 3.92 -11.11 1.34
C SER A 90 2.43 -10.79 1.46
N GLN A 91 1.58 -11.48 0.69
CA GLN A 91 0.13 -11.30 0.78
C GLN A 91 -0.46 -11.76 2.10
N GLU A 92 -0.02 -12.91 2.64
CA GLU A 92 -0.46 -13.40 3.95
C GLU A 92 -0.09 -12.39 5.05
N LEU A 93 1.18 -11.97 5.09
CA LEU A 93 1.70 -11.02 6.07
C LEU A 93 0.95 -9.68 6.01
N MET A 94 0.71 -9.15 4.82
CA MET A 94 -0.03 -7.91 4.65
C MET A 94 -1.49 -8.04 5.11
N ARG A 95 -2.18 -9.16 4.83
CA ARG A 95 -3.55 -9.40 5.34
C ARG A 95 -3.60 -9.50 6.85
N GLU A 96 -2.64 -10.17 7.47
CA GLU A 96 -2.52 -10.26 8.94
C GLU A 96 -2.36 -8.88 9.60
N HIS A 97 -1.72 -7.94 8.90
CA HIS A 97 -1.55 -6.56 9.35
C HIS A 97 -2.67 -5.61 8.91
N GLY A 98 -3.75 -6.13 8.32
CA GLY A 98 -4.91 -5.33 7.91
C GLY A 98 -4.64 -4.38 6.74
N VAL A 99 -3.64 -4.67 5.91
CA VAL A 99 -3.35 -3.89 4.70
C VAL A 99 -4.50 -4.06 3.70
N GLU A 100 -4.87 -2.96 3.04
CA GLU A 100 -5.93 -2.94 2.02
C GLU A 100 -5.60 -3.85 0.83
N GLU A 101 -6.58 -4.63 0.36
CA GLU A 101 -6.40 -5.61 -0.74
C GLU A 101 -5.89 -4.97 -2.04
N SER A 102 -6.17 -3.70 -2.28
CA SER A 102 -5.63 -2.99 -3.46
C SER A 102 -4.11 -2.87 -3.41
N ILE A 103 -3.53 -2.64 -2.23
CA ILE A 103 -2.07 -2.60 -2.06
C ILE A 103 -1.54 -4.03 -2.21
N ILE A 104 -2.16 -5.00 -1.52
CA ILE A 104 -1.76 -6.41 -1.56
C ILE A 104 -1.68 -6.93 -2.99
N HIS A 105 -2.72 -6.69 -3.78
CA HIS A 105 -2.80 -7.14 -5.16
C HIS A 105 -1.75 -6.46 -6.05
N ALA A 106 -1.59 -5.14 -5.93
CA ALA A 106 -0.60 -4.38 -6.71
C ALA A 106 0.84 -4.81 -6.36
N THR A 107 1.12 -4.99 -5.07
CA THR A 107 2.40 -5.47 -4.56
C THR A 107 2.68 -6.88 -5.08
N ALA A 108 1.78 -7.84 -4.95
CA ALA A 108 2.05 -9.24 -5.34
C ALA A 108 2.18 -9.49 -6.85
N SER A 109 1.90 -8.50 -7.71
CA SER A 109 1.90 -8.65 -9.17
C SER A 109 3.27 -8.50 -9.83
N HIS A 110 4.35 -8.30 -9.05
CA HIS A 110 5.71 -8.13 -9.58
C HIS A 110 6.48 -9.45 -9.76
N GLY A 111 6.01 -10.54 -9.15
CA GLY A 111 6.57 -11.89 -9.23
C GLY A 111 5.90 -12.81 -10.24
#